data_AF-A0A379PK95-F1
#
_entry.id   AF-A0A379PK95-F1
#
_cell.length_a   1.000
_cell.length_b   1.000
_cell.length_c   1.000
_cell.angle_alpha   90.00
_cell.angle_beta   90.00
_cell.angle_gamma   90.00
#
_symmetry.space_group_name_H-M   'P 1'
#
loop_
_entity.id
_entity.type
_entity.pdbx_description
1 polymer ?
#
loop_
_entity_poly.entity_id
_entity_poly.type
_entity_poly.pdbx_seq_one_letter_code
_entity_poly.pdbx_strand_id
1 'polypeptide(L)'
;MNASVIKLNQQRLYIELPAPMVHDLLADMVTRYESFFTFAEPSYPEGQPALLFKALSEGFGLPACGESLGLEVIDLAALKVQSKGAPDPRWKDLHVGRILAAAFASTINRAQEQ
;
A
#
# COMPACT_ATOMS: atom_id res chain seq x y z
N MET A 1 11.36 -17.67 -2.39
CA MET A 1 11.86 -16.76 -1.33
C MET A 1 10.67 -16.39 -0.47
N ASN A 2 10.80 -16.41 0.86
CA ASN A 2 9.66 -16.16 1.77
C ASN A 2 9.60 -14.70 2.26
N ALA A 3 10.44 -13.83 1.74
CA ALA A 3 10.51 -12.43 2.09
C ALA A 3 10.79 -11.57 0.86
N SER A 4 10.35 -10.32 0.91
CA SER A 4 10.53 -9.32 -0.14
C SER A 4 10.89 -7.98 0.47
N VAL A 5 11.37 -7.07 -0.37
CA VAL A 5 11.62 -5.67 -0.01
C VAL A 5 10.73 -4.79 -0.85
N ILE A 6 9.95 -3.92 -0.20
CA ILE A 6 9.13 -2.91 -0.87
C ILE A 6 9.92 -1.61 -0.89
N LYS A 7 10.16 -1.07 -2.08
CA LYS A 7 10.97 0.14 -2.29
C LYS A 7 10.10 1.27 -2.80
N LEU A 8 10.35 2.47 -2.29
CA LEU A 8 9.91 3.73 -2.89
C LEU A 8 11.06 4.73 -2.84
N ASN A 9 11.57 5.13 -4.01
CA ASN A 9 12.75 5.99 -4.12
C ASN A 9 13.95 5.42 -3.33
N GLN A 10 14.38 6.12 -2.28
CA GLN A 10 15.49 5.70 -1.40
C GLN A 10 15.01 4.93 -0.16
N GLN A 11 13.70 4.84 0.07
CA GLN A 11 13.12 4.17 1.23
C GLN A 11 12.82 2.70 0.91
N ARG A 12 12.99 1.84 1.90
CA ARG A 12 12.77 0.39 1.78
C ARG A 12 12.08 -0.14 3.03
N LEU A 13 11.14 -1.06 2.84
CA LEU A 13 10.44 -1.80 3.88
C LEU A 13 10.70 -3.28 3.68
N TYR A 14 10.94 -4.00 4.77
CA TYR A 14 11.04 -5.44 4.76
C TYR A 14 9.67 -6.07 5.05
N ILE A 15 9.35 -7.15 4.33
CA ILE A 15 8.15 -7.94 4.57
C ILE A 15 8.44 -9.43 4.44
N GLU A 16 7.95 -10.22 5.40
CA GLU A 16 8.03 -11.69 5.40
C GLU A 16 6.95 -12.31 4.52
N LEU A 17 6.84 -11.81 3.29
CA LEU A 17 5.96 -12.34 2.26
C LEU A 17 6.73 -12.51 0.95
N PRO A 18 6.44 -13.58 0.17
CA PRO A 18 6.96 -13.71 -1.18
C PRO A 18 6.35 -12.64 -2.09
N ALA A 19 7.08 -12.21 -3.13
CA ALA A 19 6.66 -11.09 -3.97
C ALA A 19 5.26 -11.21 -4.58
N PRO A 20 4.81 -12.40 -5.07
CA PRO A 20 3.44 -12.57 -5.55
C PRO A 20 2.38 -12.22 -4.50
N MET A 21 2.59 -12.58 -3.24
CA MET A 21 1.66 -12.25 -2.16
C MET A 21 1.68 -10.76 -1.82
N VAL A 22 2.82 -10.10 -1.97
CA VAL A 22 2.91 -8.65 -1.81
C VAL A 22 2.16 -7.93 -2.93
N HIS A 23 2.24 -8.41 -4.17
CA HIS A 23 1.43 -7.88 -5.28
C HIS A 23 -0.07 -8.03 -5.00
N ASP A 24 -0.52 -9.18 -4.50
CA ASP A 24 -1.91 -9.43 -4.12
C ASP A 24 -2.38 -8.49 -2.99
N LEU A 25 -1.50 -8.24 -2.02
CA LEU A 25 -1.75 -7.31 -0.91
C LEU A 25 -1.90 -5.87 -1.42
N LEU A 26 -0.99 -5.42 -2.29
CA LEU A 26 -1.05 -4.08 -2.88
C LEU A 26 -2.35 -3.90 -3.68
N ALA A 27 -2.73 -4.87 -4.51
CA ALA A 27 -3.98 -4.85 -5.26
C ALA A 27 -5.21 -4.81 -4.32
N ASP A 28 -5.15 -5.51 -3.18
CA ASP A 28 -6.18 -5.45 -2.14
C ASP A 28 -6.32 -4.07 -1.53
N MET A 29 -5.20 -3.43 -1.20
CA MET A 29 -5.18 -2.09 -0.63
C MET A 29 -5.78 -1.07 -1.59
N VAL A 30 -5.44 -1.14 -2.89
CA VAL A 30 -6.05 -0.30 -3.94
C VAL A 30 -7.54 -0.55 -4.02
N THR A 31 -7.98 -1.81 -4.08
CA THR A 31 -9.40 -2.18 -4.17
C THR A 31 -10.22 -1.65 -2.99
N ARG A 32 -9.68 -1.76 -1.77
CA ARG A 32 -10.32 -1.19 -0.57
C ARG A 32 -10.34 0.32 -0.62
N TYR A 33 -9.24 0.95 -1.04
CA TYR A 33 -9.17 2.39 -1.19
C TYR A 33 -10.24 2.89 -2.17
N GLU A 34 -10.32 2.32 -3.38
CA GLU A 34 -11.34 2.66 -4.38
C GLU A 34 -12.76 2.46 -3.83
N SER A 35 -13.00 1.40 -3.05
CA SER A 35 -14.32 1.15 -2.44
C SER A 35 -14.77 2.22 -1.43
N PHE A 36 -13.86 3.03 -0.90
CA PHE A 36 -14.23 4.17 -0.03
C PHE A 36 -14.66 5.40 -0.85
N PHE A 37 -14.29 5.51 -2.12
CA PHE A 37 -14.70 6.59 -3.02
C PHE A 37 -15.97 6.19 -3.77
N THR A 38 -17.09 6.09 -3.06
CA THR A 38 -18.37 5.66 -3.64
C THR A 38 -19.12 6.75 -4.43
N PHE A 39 -18.64 8.00 -4.47
CA PHE A 39 -19.42 9.16 -4.96
C PHE A 39 -18.88 9.87 -6.20
N ALA A 40 -17.69 9.54 -6.68
CA ALA A 40 -17.15 10.02 -7.95
C ALA A 40 -16.32 8.87 -8.54
N GLU A 41 -16.31 8.73 -9.87
CA GLU A 41 -15.45 7.75 -10.55
C GLU A 41 -14.06 7.78 -9.89
N PRO A 42 -13.62 6.67 -9.25
CA PRO A 42 -12.33 6.66 -8.58
C PRO A 42 -11.26 6.70 -9.66
N SER A 43 -10.95 7.90 -10.14
CA SER A 43 -9.70 8.16 -10.81
C SER A 43 -8.65 8.00 -9.73
N TYR A 44 -8.00 6.85 -9.70
CA TYR A 44 -6.77 6.62 -8.94
C TYR A 44 -5.70 7.44 -9.66
N PRO A 45 -5.47 8.72 -9.31
CA PRO A 45 -4.64 9.59 -10.13
C PRO A 45 -3.20 9.16 -9.91
N GLU A 46 -2.40 9.15 -10.96
CA GLU A 46 -0.99 8.73 -11.01
C GLU A 46 -0.13 9.41 -9.91
N GLY A 47 -0.14 8.90 -8.68
CA GLY A 47 0.54 9.57 -7.57
C GLY A 47 0.65 8.83 -6.24
N GLN A 48 0.14 7.61 -6.09
CA GLN A 48 0.04 6.97 -4.77
C GLN A 48 0.99 5.81 -4.41
N PRO A 49 2.14 5.57 -5.09
CA PRO A 49 3.22 4.78 -4.50
C PRO A 49 3.58 5.23 -3.08
N ALA A 50 3.55 6.55 -2.82
CA ALA A 50 3.75 7.14 -1.50
C ALA A 50 2.65 6.80 -0.49
N LEU A 51 1.38 6.74 -0.91
CA LEU A 51 0.29 6.36 -0.01
C LEU A 51 0.36 4.88 0.34
N LEU A 52 0.60 4.01 -0.65
CA LEU A 52 0.79 2.58 -0.43
C LEU A 52 1.98 2.34 0.50
N PHE A 53 3.11 3.01 0.26
CA PHE A 53 4.28 2.94 1.12
C PHE A 53 3.97 3.40 2.55
N LYS A 54 3.27 4.54 2.72
CA LYS A 54 2.88 5.05 4.04
C LYS A 54 1.94 4.10 4.77
N ALA A 55 0.95 3.54 4.07
CA ALA A 55 0.03 2.57 4.65
C ALA A 55 0.76 1.29 5.07
N LEU A 56 1.76 0.85 4.32
CA LEU A 56 2.62 -0.27 4.69
C LEU A 56 3.55 0.06 5.88
N SER A 57 4.17 1.24 5.90
CA SER A 57 5.09 1.62 6.98
C SER A 57 4.38 1.95 8.28
N GLU A 58 3.42 2.87 8.25
CA GLU A 58 2.74 3.37 9.46
C GLU A 58 1.57 2.49 9.86
N GLY A 59 0.94 1.88 8.86
CA GLY A 59 -0.24 1.08 9.11
C GLY A 59 0.05 -0.35 9.47
N PHE A 60 0.69 -1.06 8.54
CA PHE A 60 1.12 -2.44 8.78
C PHE A 60 2.31 -2.51 9.73
N GLY A 61 2.98 -1.39 10.01
CA GLY A 61 4.14 -1.35 10.90
C GLY A 61 5.36 -2.04 10.29
N LEU A 62 5.49 -2.08 8.96
CA LEU A 62 6.61 -2.76 8.33
C LEU A 62 7.94 -2.07 8.70
N PRO A 63 8.96 -2.84 9.11
CA PRO A 63 10.24 -2.29 9.48
C PRO A 63 10.98 -1.75 8.25
N ALA A 64 11.61 -0.58 8.40
CA ALA A 64 12.52 -0.05 7.40
C ALA A 64 13.79 -0.91 7.32
N CYS A 65 14.34 -1.07 6.12
CA CYS A 65 15.59 -1.84 5.92
C CYS A 65 16.63 -1.09 5.06
N GLY A 66 17.91 -1.33 5.34
CA GLY A 66 19.02 -0.71 4.60
C GLY A 66 19.43 -1.47 3.35
N GLU A 67 19.47 -2.80 3.42
CA GLU A 67 19.96 -3.68 2.36
C GLU A 67 18.89 -4.66 1.88
N SER A 68 18.97 -5.04 0.60
CA SER A 68 18.06 -5.99 -0.07
C SER A 68 18.79 -7.25 -0.56
N LEU A 69 19.93 -7.59 0.04
CA LEU A 69 20.81 -8.66 -0.42
C LEU A 69 20.06 -10.00 -0.47
N GLY A 70 19.84 -10.52 -1.69
CA GLY A 70 19.19 -11.80 -1.93
C GLY A 70 17.67 -11.81 -1.74
N LEU A 71 17.02 -10.65 -1.61
CA LEU A 71 15.55 -10.54 -1.55
C LEU A 71 15.00 -9.89 -2.82
N GLU A 72 13.80 -10.31 -3.21
CA GLU A 72 13.10 -9.72 -4.34
C GLU A 72 12.63 -8.30 -4.00
N VAL A 73 12.91 -7.34 -4.88
CA VAL A 73 12.61 -5.92 -4.66
C VAL A 73 11.41 -5.50 -5.50
N ILE A 74 10.36 -5.07 -4.82
CA ILE A 74 9.15 -4.52 -5.42
C ILE A 74 9.27 -3.00 -5.41
N ASP A 75 9.54 -2.40 -6.57
CA ASP A 75 9.64 -0.95 -6.71
C ASP A 75 8.26 -0.33 -6.98
N LEU A 76 7.70 0.33 -5.97
CA LEU A 76 6.40 0.99 -6.07
C LEU A 76 6.41 2.15 -7.06
N ALA A 77 7.55 2.77 -7.35
CA ALA A 77 7.62 3.85 -8.34
C ALA A 77 7.49 3.33 -9.78
N ALA A 78 7.87 2.07 -10.02
CA ALA A 78 7.79 1.43 -11.33
C ALA A 78 6.53 0.55 -11.48
N LEU A 79 5.89 0.17 -10.38
CA LEU A 79 4.76 -0.76 -10.37
C LEU A 79 3.43 -0.04 -10.58
N LYS A 80 2.71 -0.39 -11.65
CA LYS A 80 1.30 -0.04 -11.81
C LYS A 80 0.44 -1.09 -11.11
N VAL A 81 0.04 -0.81 -9.86
CA VAL A 81 -0.87 -1.67 -9.09
C VAL A 81 -2.31 -1.43 -9.58
N GLN A 82 -2.96 -2.48 -10.06
CA GLN A 82 -4.37 -2.43 -10.44
C GLN A 82 -5.25 -2.95 -9.31
N SER A 83 -6.46 -2.40 -9.18
CA SER A 83 -7.48 -2.99 -8.33
C SER A 83 -7.95 -4.34 -8.87
N LYS A 84 -8.53 -5.14 -8.00
CA LYS A 84 -9.15 -6.42 -8.32
C LYS A 84 -10.66 -6.32 -8.08
N GLY A 85 -11.43 -7.24 -8.65
CA GLY A 85 -12.89 -7.16 -8.65
C GLY A 85 -13.57 -7.15 -7.27
N ALA A 86 -12.89 -7.63 -6.22
CA ALA A 86 -13.38 -7.57 -4.84
C ALA A 86 -12.21 -7.61 -3.83
N PRO A 87 -12.36 -6.96 -2.66
CA PRO A 87 -11.38 -7.08 -1.59
C PRO A 87 -11.35 -8.51 -1.05
N ASP A 88 -10.14 -9.03 -0.85
CA ASP A 88 -9.86 -10.37 -0.36
C ASP A 88 -9.97 -10.39 1.17
N PRO A 89 -10.83 -11.26 1.73
CA PRO A 89 -11.06 -11.32 3.17
C PRO A 89 -9.81 -11.67 3.98
N ARG A 90 -8.80 -12.33 3.39
CA ARG A 90 -7.54 -12.70 4.07
C ARG A 90 -6.78 -11.48 4.63
N TRP A 91 -6.93 -10.31 4.00
CA TRP A 91 -6.27 -9.08 4.41
C TRP A 91 -7.15 -8.20 5.32
N LYS A 92 -8.43 -8.55 5.50
CA LYS A 92 -9.38 -7.79 6.33
C LYS A 92 -8.97 -7.79 7.82
N ASP A 93 -8.39 -8.89 8.28
CA ASP A 93 -7.98 -9.08 9.68
C ASP A 93 -6.61 -8.46 10.00
N LEU A 94 -5.85 -8.04 8.97
CA LEU A 94 -4.50 -7.48 9.06
C LEU A 94 -4.46 -5.93 9.15
N HIS A 95 -5.49 -5.29 9.73
CA HIS A 95 -5.56 -3.85 10.06
C HIS A 95 -5.78 -2.85 8.89
N VAL A 96 -5.79 -3.28 7.63
CA VAL A 96 -5.80 -2.42 6.42
C VAL A 96 -6.89 -1.34 6.41
N GLY A 97 -8.11 -1.70 6.81
CA GLY A 97 -9.25 -0.79 6.77
C GLY A 97 -9.13 0.41 7.71
N ARG A 98 -8.54 0.23 8.90
CA ARG A 98 -8.41 1.29 9.91
C ARG A 98 -7.31 2.29 9.57
N ILE A 99 -6.26 1.81 8.91
CA ILE A 99 -5.10 2.60 8.47
C ILE A 99 -5.47 3.46 7.27
N LEU A 100 -6.13 2.87 6.27
CA LEU A 100 -6.59 3.62 5.10
C LEU A 100 -7.57 4.73 5.50
N ALA A 101 -8.46 4.46 6.46
CA ALA A 101 -9.34 5.48 7.03
C ALA A 101 -8.58 6.59 7.79
N ALA A 102 -7.53 6.25 8.55
CA ALA A 102 -6.71 7.22 9.27
C ALA A 102 -5.84 8.08 8.34
N ALA A 103 -5.23 7.46 7.32
CA ALA A 103 -4.48 8.17 6.28
C ALA A 103 -5.41 9.09 5.46
N PHE A 104 -6.64 8.64 5.16
CA PHE A 104 -7.66 9.45 4.50
C PHE A 104 -8.10 10.66 5.35
N ALA A 105 -8.41 10.46 6.63
CA ALA A 105 -8.74 11.56 7.55
C ALA A 105 -7.59 12.58 7.67
N SER A 106 -6.34 12.09 7.70
CA SER A 106 -5.14 12.93 7.65
C SER A 106 -5.00 13.75 6.36
N THR A 107 -5.51 13.25 5.23
CA THR A 107 -5.41 13.91 3.93
C THR A 107 -6.52 14.95 3.75
N ILE A 108 -7.73 14.69 4.27
CA ILE A 108 -8.83 15.67 4.32
C ILE A 108 -8.46 16.86 5.20
N ASN A 109 -7.94 16.63 6.42
CA ASN A 109 -7.61 17.72 7.34
C ASN A 109 -6.54 18.67 6.75
N ARG A 110 -5.56 18.14 6.02
CA ARG A 110 -4.55 18.97 5.32
C ARG A 110 -5.10 19.78 4.14
N ALA A 111 -6.15 19.29 3.49
CA ALA A 111 -6.82 20.02 2.42
C ALA A 111 -7.75 21.13 2.94
N GLN A 112 -8.11 21.10 4.23
CA GLN A 112 -8.92 22.15 4.89
C GLN A 112 -8.07 23.23 5.58
N GLU A 113 -6.76 23.00 5.75
CA GLU A 113 -5.79 23.96 6.33
C GLU A 113 -5.07 24.81 5.26
N GLN A 114 -5.43 24.67 3.98
CA GLN A 114 -5.03 25.53 2.86
C GLN A 114 -6.16 26.46 2.45
#